data_AF-A0A2A7BMY9-F1
#
_entry.id   AF-A0A2A7BMY9-F1
#
_cell.length_a   1.000
_cell.length_b   1.000
_cell.length_c   1.000
_cell.angle_alpha   90.00
_cell.angle_beta   90.00
_cell.angle_gamma   90.00
#
_symmetry.space_group_name_H-M   'P 1'
#
loop_
_entity.id
_entity.type
_entity.pdbx_description
1 polymer ?
#
loop_
_entity_poly.entity_id
_entity_poly.type
_entity_poly.pdbx_seq_one_letter_code
_entity_poly.pdbx_strand_id
1 'polypeptide(L)'
;MNVPKHMLITYSSEKAESGHVDPNFTKLVYGNSKKNGEVIRNNITPGSYIFFNTRIGNKRYITSYFYIEKMLFKDKHDHEIKGLGCSASEDAVIVIGSRTFSKVLTIPLVLDRKMIGKITSLRADSKYFAAKEKKGIGELEAIKDKTLNPAIITEEEKEMLMDLCKNRG
;
A
#
# COMPACT_ATOMS: atom_id res chain seq x y z
N MET A 1 17.98 5.82 -17.04
CA MET A 1 16.67 6.09 -16.42
C MET A 1 16.65 5.36 -15.09
N ASN A 2 16.25 6.00 -13.98
CA ASN A 2 16.12 5.31 -12.70
C ASN A 2 14.95 4.33 -12.78
N VAL A 3 15.17 3.09 -12.35
CA VAL A 3 14.11 2.07 -12.27
C VAL A 3 13.06 2.53 -11.26
N PRO A 4 11.75 2.52 -11.59
CA PRO A 4 10.69 2.90 -10.66
C PRO A 4 10.77 2.06 -9.39
N LYS A 5 10.65 2.68 -8.21
CA LYS A 5 10.54 1.92 -6.95
C LYS A 5 9.09 1.55 -6.71
N HIS A 6 8.87 0.51 -5.92
CA HIS A 6 7.55 0.00 -5.60
C HIS A 6 7.33 0.01 -4.10
N MET A 7 6.07 -0.05 -3.66
CA MET A 7 5.76 0.02 -2.24
C MET A 7 4.66 -0.93 -1.79
N LEU A 8 4.75 -1.32 -0.52
CA LEU A 8 3.64 -1.86 0.27
C LEU A 8 3.19 -0.79 1.27
N ILE A 9 1.89 -0.50 1.29
CA ILE A 9 1.28 0.50 2.17
C ILE A 9 0.17 -0.15 2.99
N THR A 10 0.15 0.13 4.29
CA THR A 10 -1.02 -0.14 5.13
C THR A 10 -1.96 1.04 5.07
N TYR A 11 -3.22 0.79 4.70
CA TYR A 11 -4.29 1.78 4.86
C TYR A 11 -5.22 1.37 5.99
N SER A 12 -5.87 2.37 6.58
CA SER A 12 -6.85 2.15 7.64
C SER A 12 -8.23 2.09 7.02
N SER A 13 -8.88 0.92 7.07
CA SER A 13 -10.30 0.80 6.79
C SER A 13 -11.14 1.59 7.79
N GLU A 14 -10.66 1.79 9.03
CA GLU A 14 -11.36 2.54 10.08
C GLU A 14 -11.45 4.05 9.75
N LYS A 15 -10.52 4.59 8.94
CA LYS A 15 -10.65 5.97 8.44
C LYS A 15 -11.81 6.17 7.46
N ALA A 16 -12.27 5.08 6.83
CA ALA A 16 -13.47 5.14 5.98
C ALA A 16 -14.72 5.47 6.81
N GLU A 17 -14.78 5.01 8.07
CA GLU A 17 -15.88 5.31 8.99
C GLU A 17 -15.91 6.79 9.40
N SER A 18 -14.76 7.47 9.42
CA SER A 18 -14.66 8.92 9.65
C SER A 18 -14.80 9.77 8.38
N GLY A 19 -15.28 9.20 7.28
CA GLY A 19 -15.52 9.91 6.01
C GLY A 19 -14.30 10.06 5.09
N HIS A 20 -13.11 9.58 5.49
CA HIS A 20 -11.90 9.57 4.68
C HIS A 20 -11.68 8.19 4.05
N VAL A 21 -12.25 7.99 2.86
CA VAL A 21 -12.15 6.72 2.12
C VAL A 21 -10.87 6.71 1.29
N ASP A 22 -9.78 6.27 1.91
CA ASP A 22 -8.47 6.12 1.26
C ASP A 22 -7.89 4.71 1.50
N PRO A 23 -7.66 3.91 0.43
CA PRO A 23 -7.81 4.24 -0.98
C PRO A 23 -9.27 4.33 -1.45
N ASN A 24 -9.54 5.26 -2.37
CA ASN A 24 -10.76 5.26 -3.14
C ASN A 24 -10.66 4.21 -4.26
N PHE A 25 -11.16 3.00 -4.01
CA PHE A 25 -11.10 1.89 -4.95
C PHE A 25 -11.90 2.10 -6.25
N THR A 26 -12.93 2.95 -6.23
CA THR A 26 -13.73 3.26 -7.43
C THR A 26 -12.95 4.18 -8.38
N LYS A 27 -12.27 5.18 -7.82
CA LYS A 27 -11.49 6.16 -8.59
C LYS A 27 -10.03 5.75 -8.79
N LEU A 28 -9.59 4.68 -8.10
CA LEU A 28 -8.20 4.24 -8.02
C LEU A 28 -7.27 5.36 -7.52
N VAL A 29 -7.73 6.10 -6.52
CA VAL A 29 -7.01 7.23 -5.94
C VAL A 29 -6.59 6.91 -4.52
N TYR A 30 -5.40 7.33 -4.14
CA TYR A 30 -4.95 7.29 -2.75
C TYR A 30 -4.22 8.58 -2.38
N GLY A 31 -4.69 9.22 -1.31
CA GLY A 31 -4.03 10.38 -0.71
C GLY A 31 -3.19 10.00 0.52
N ASN A 32 -2.07 10.69 0.72
CA ASN A 32 -1.41 10.71 2.01
C ASN A 32 -0.63 12.01 2.28
N SER A 33 -0.41 12.28 3.57
CA SER A 33 0.21 13.49 4.08
C SER A 33 1.30 13.18 5.10
N LYS A 34 1.99 14.22 5.57
CA LYS A 34 3.05 14.11 6.59
C LYS A 34 4.15 13.14 6.11
N LYS A 35 4.78 12.43 7.05
CA LYS A 35 5.89 11.50 6.82
C LYS A 35 5.58 10.45 5.74
N ASN A 36 4.38 9.88 5.74
CA ASN A 36 4.03 8.83 4.77
C ASN A 36 3.83 9.41 3.36
N GLY A 37 3.21 10.59 3.25
CA GLY A 37 3.15 11.35 2.00
C GLY A 37 4.54 11.70 1.46
N GLU A 38 5.46 12.17 2.31
CA GLU A 38 6.84 12.46 1.92
C GLU A 38 7.60 11.22 1.42
N VAL A 39 7.42 10.07 2.09
CA VAL A 39 8.01 8.79 1.64
C VAL A 39 7.52 8.43 0.23
N ILE A 40 6.21 8.57 -0.03
CA ILE A 40 5.62 8.33 -1.36
C ILE A 40 6.23 9.31 -2.37
N ARG A 41 6.21 10.61 -2.09
CA ARG A 41 6.74 11.67 -2.97
C ARG A 41 8.19 11.43 -3.39
N ASN A 42 9.02 10.95 -2.47
CA ASN A 42 10.46 10.82 -2.70
C ASN A 42 10.86 9.52 -3.40
N ASN A 43 9.96 8.53 -3.52
CA ASN A 43 10.32 7.19 -3.99
C ASN A 43 9.41 6.63 -5.07
N ILE A 44 8.15 7.06 -5.13
CA ILE A 44 7.20 6.61 -6.14
C ILE A 44 7.24 7.57 -7.33
N THR A 45 7.10 7.01 -8.53
CA THR A 45 6.96 7.75 -9.78
C THR A 45 5.89 7.08 -10.66
N PRO A 46 5.41 7.73 -11.73
CA PRO A 46 4.67 7.01 -12.77
C PRO A 46 5.43 5.77 -13.24
N GLY A 47 4.73 4.65 -13.41
CA GLY A 47 5.32 3.33 -13.66
C GLY A 47 5.55 2.47 -12.42
N SER A 48 5.47 3.05 -11.22
CA SER A 48 5.55 2.31 -9.96
C SER A 48 4.30 1.47 -9.69
N TYR A 49 4.41 0.45 -8.85
CA TYR A 49 3.29 -0.24 -8.21
C TYR A 49 3.23 0.07 -6.71
N ILE A 50 2.02 0.30 -6.20
CA ILE A 50 1.73 0.36 -4.77
C ILE A 50 0.75 -0.75 -4.43
N PHE A 51 1.14 -1.65 -3.54
CA PHE A 51 0.30 -2.68 -2.95
C PHE A 51 -0.32 -2.17 -1.66
N PHE A 52 -1.62 -2.37 -1.50
CA PHE A 52 -2.35 -1.93 -0.32
C PHE A 52 -2.73 -3.12 0.54
N ASN A 53 -2.44 -3.02 1.84
CA ASN A 53 -2.84 -4.01 2.82
C ASN A 53 -3.64 -3.37 3.97
N THR A 54 -4.52 -4.16 4.57
CA THR A 54 -5.24 -3.76 5.78
C THR A 54 -5.61 -4.97 6.64
N ARG A 55 -6.11 -4.71 7.85
CA ARG A 55 -6.64 -5.73 8.75
C ARG A 55 -8.11 -5.99 8.42
N ILE A 56 -8.48 -7.26 8.27
CA ILE A 56 -9.86 -7.71 8.15
C ILE A 56 -10.06 -8.81 9.20
N GLY A 57 -10.89 -8.55 10.22
CA GLY A 57 -11.04 -9.44 11.36
C GLY A 57 -9.71 -9.67 12.11
N ASN A 58 -9.28 -10.93 12.23
CA ASN A 58 -8.06 -11.31 12.96
C ASN A 58 -6.85 -11.58 12.06
N LYS A 59 -6.93 -11.18 10.78
CA LYS A 59 -5.85 -11.37 9.80
C LYS A 59 -5.57 -10.08 9.02
N ARG A 60 -4.41 -10.04 8.38
CA ARG A 60 -4.04 -8.98 7.44
C ARG A 60 -4.07 -9.50 6.02
N TYR A 61 -4.43 -8.62 5.10
CA TYR A 61 -4.60 -8.97 3.69
C TYR A 61 -4.06 -7.86 2.81
N ILE A 62 -3.42 -8.24 1.71
CA ILE A 62 -3.28 -7.36 0.55
C ILE A 62 -4.62 -7.37 -0.19
N THR A 63 -5.20 -6.19 -0.38
CA THR A 63 -6.56 -6.03 -0.93
C THR A 63 -6.58 -5.44 -2.32
N SER A 64 -5.50 -4.76 -2.74
CA SER A 64 -5.39 -4.18 -4.07
C SER A 64 -3.94 -3.84 -4.39
N TYR A 65 -3.70 -3.52 -5.66
CA TYR A 65 -2.49 -2.83 -6.10
C TYR A 65 -2.83 -1.79 -7.16
N PHE A 66 -2.16 -0.64 -7.11
CA PHE A 66 -2.28 0.41 -8.12
C PHE A 66 -0.98 0.50 -8.91
N TYR A 67 -1.09 0.43 -10.24
CA TYR A 67 -0.03 0.91 -11.14
C TYR A 67 -0.17 2.42 -11.24
N ILE A 68 0.87 3.16 -10.86
CA ILE A 68 0.80 4.61 -10.76
C ILE A 68 0.93 5.22 -12.16
N GLU A 69 -0.17 5.79 -12.66
CA GLU A 69 -0.17 6.57 -13.91
C GLU A 69 0.23 8.01 -13.67
N LYS A 70 -0.20 8.58 -12.54
CA LYS A 70 0.01 9.99 -12.25
C LYS A 70 0.17 10.25 -10.76
N MET A 71 0.98 11.26 -10.45
CA MET A 71 1.14 11.80 -9.11
C MET A 71 0.75 13.27 -9.11
N LEU A 72 -0.07 13.66 -8.14
CA LEU A 72 -0.46 15.04 -7.89
C LEU A 72 0.09 15.49 -6.54
N PHE A 73 0.36 16.77 -6.46
CA PHE A 73 0.96 17.41 -5.30
C PHE A 73 0.19 18.69 -5.01
N LYS A 74 -0.21 18.86 -3.75
CA LYS A 74 -0.81 20.11 -3.28
C LYS A 74 0.13 21.29 -3.56
N ASP A 75 -0.44 22.46 -3.79
CA ASP A 75 0.23 23.71 -4.19
C ASP A 75 0.82 23.68 -5.62
N LYS A 76 0.77 22.53 -6.32
CA LYS A 76 1.19 22.40 -7.73
C LYS A 76 0.05 22.03 -8.65
N HIS A 77 -0.88 21.21 -8.17
CA HIS A 77 -1.93 20.60 -8.98
C HIS A 77 -3.34 20.87 -8.41
N ASP A 78 -3.52 21.96 -7.67
CA ASP A 78 -4.74 22.19 -6.86
C ASP A 78 -6.05 22.15 -7.65
N HIS A 79 -6.06 22.66 -8.89
CA HIS A 79 -7.26 22.60 -9.73
C HIS A 79 -7.65 21.16 -10.07
N GLU A 80 -6.67 20.33 -10.42
CA GLU A 80 -6.88 18.91 -10.72
C GLU A 80 -7.26 18.13 -9.47
N ILE A 81 -6.60 18.39 -8.34
CA ILE A 81 -6.89 17.78 -7.04
C ILE A 81 -8.34 18.07 -6.61
N LYS A 82 -8.82 19.31 -6.76
CA LYS A 82 -10.21 19.68 -6.51
C LYS A 82 -11.19 18.91 -7.41
N GLY A 83 -10.82 18.66 -8.67
CA GLY A 83 -11.62 17.89 -9.62
C GLY A 83 -11.78 16.41 -9.29
N LEU A 84 -10.96 15.84 -8.40
CA LEU A 84 -11.06 14.43 -8.02
C LEU A 84 -12.36 14.09 -7.29
N GLY A 85 -12.90 15.03 -6.50
CA GLY A 85 -14.15 14.84 -5.74
C GLY A 85 -14.11 13.63 -4.80
N CYS A 86 -13.01 13.43 -4.07
CA CYS A 86 -12.85 12.38 -3.05
C CYS A 86 -11.95 12.86 -1.92
N SER A 87 -11.95 12.16 -0.78
CA SER A 87 -11.21 12.52 0.44
C SER A 87 -9.71 12.75 0.22
N ALA A 88 -9.08 12.05 -0.73
CA ALA A 88 -7.68 12.25 -1.09
C ALA A 88 -7.35 13.70 -1.49
N SER A 89 -8.33 14.53 -1.85
CA SER A 89 -8.08 15.94 -2.20
C SER A 89 -7.56 16.78 -1.04
N GLU A 90 -7.69 16.29 0.20
CA GLU A 90 -7.18 16.96 1.38
C GLU A 90 -5.69 16.70 1.62
N ASP A 91 -5.13 15.67 0.97
CA ASP A 91 -3.77 15.22 1.18
C ASP A 91 -2.70 16.01 0.42
N ALA A 92 -1.48 15.99 0.95
CA ALA A 92 -0.34 16.68 0.33
C ALA A 92 0.16 15.96 -0.94
N VAL A 93 0.05 14.64 -0.98
CA VAL A 93 0.49 13.78 -2.09
C VAL A 93 -0.64 12.85 -2.46
N ILE A 94 -1.01 12.85 -3.74
CA ILE A 94 -2.06 12.00 -4.27
C ILE A 94 -1.46 11.15 -5.39
N VAL A 95 -1.78 9.86 -5.39
CA VAL A 95 -1.47 8.97 -6.50
C VAL A 95 -2.74 8.51 -7.20
N ILE A 96 -2.66 8.41 -8.52
CA ILE A 96 -3.75 7.92 -9.38
C ILE A 96 -3.27 6.63 -10.05
N GLY A 97 -4.04 5.57 -9.84
CA GLY A 97 -3.84 4.25 -10.39
C GLY A 97 -4.44 4.10 -11.79
N SER A 98 -3.79 3.31 -12.64
CA SER A 98 -4.29 2.92 -13.95
C SER A 98 -5.54 2.08 -13.88
N ARG A 99 -6.55 2.40 -14.69
CA ARG A 99 -7.73 1.51 -14.86
C ARG A 99 -7.39 0.19 -15.56
N THR A 100 -6.33 0.17 -16.36
CA THR A 100 -5.91 -1.02 -17.12
C THR A 100 -5.01 -1.93 -16.28
N PHE A 101 -4.10 -1.34 -15.51
CA PHE A 101 -3.04 -2.07 -14.83
C PHE A 101 -3.19 -2.15 -13.31
N SER A 102 -4.15 -1.44 -12.71
CA SER A 102 -4.45 -1.59 -11.28
C SER A 102 -5.53 -2.65 -11.06
N LYS A 103 -5.55 -3.26 -9.88
CA LYS A 103 -6.57 -4.25 -9.52
C LYS A 103 -6.97 -4.13 -8.06
N VAL A 104 -8.28 -4.19 -7.83
CA VAL A 104 -8.88 -4.42 -6.51
C VAL A 104 -9.21 -5.91 -6.44
N LEU A 105 -8.74 -6.59 -5.40
CA LEU A 105 -8.86 -8.04 -5.31
C LEU A 105 -10.22 -8.42 -4.72
N THR A 106 -11.04 -9.13 -5.49
CA THR A 106 -12.27 -9.76 -5.00
C THR A 106 -11.97 -10.83 -3.94
N ILE A 107 -10.83 -11.52 -4.07
CA ILE A 107 -10.34 -12.50 -3.10
C ILE A 107 -8.99 -12.00 -2.55
N PRO A 108 -8.99 -11.23 -1.45
CA PRO A 108 -7.78 -10.65 -0.88
C PRO A 108 -6.69 -11.70 -0.60
N LEU A 109 -5.44 -11.31 -0.82
CA LEU A 109 -4.29 -12.18 -0.56
C LEU A 109 -3.91 -12.10 0.93
N VAL A 110 -3.93 -13.24 1.62
CA VAL A 110 -3.55 -13.32 3.03
C VAL A 110 -2.10 -12.87 3.19
N LEU A 111 -1.87 -11.89 4.06
CA LEU A 111 -0.54 -11.42 4.46
C LEU A 111 -0.22 -12.00 5.84
N ASP A 112 0.11 -13.29 5.88
CA ASP A 112 0.54 -14.02 7.07
C ASP A 112 2.08 -14.04 7.22
N ARG A 113 2.59 -14.67 8.28
CA ARG A 113 4.04 -14.86 8.51
C ARG A 113 4.77 -15.47 7.30
N LYS A 114 4.16 -16.44 6.62
CA LYS A 114 4.76 -17.10 5.45
C LYS A 114 4.85 -16.13 4.27
N MET A 115 3.80 -15.34 4.06
CA MET A 115 3.72 -14.39 2.96
C MET A 115 4.66 -13.19 3.17
N ILE A 116 4.62 -12.54 4.34
CA ILE A 116 5.48 -11.39 4.62
C ILE A 116 6.96 -11.77 4.67
N GLY A 117 7.28 -13.02 5.05
CA GLY A 117 8.65 -13.55 5.00
C GLY A 117 9.22 -13.66 3.58
N LYS A 118 8.36 -13.71 2.54
CA LYS A 118 8.79 -13.64 1.14
C LYS A 118 9.11 -12.22 0.68
N ILE A 119 8.66 -11.20 1.42
CA ILE A 119 8.95 -9.78 1.16
C ILE A 119 10.17 -9.39 2.01
N THR A 120 11.33 -9.84 1.57
CA THR A 120 12.63 -9.67 2.24
C THR A 120 12.96 -8.21 2.61
N SER A 121 12.48 -7.23 1.83
CA SER A 121 12.63 -5.80 2.12
C SER A 121 12.05 -5.38 3.47
N LEU A 122 11.06 -6.11 3.99
CA LEU A 122 10.45 -5.86 5.30
C LEU A 122 11.28 -6.42 6.46
N ARG A 123 12.26 -7.29 6.19
CA ARG A 123 13.09 -7.97 7.20
C ARG A 123 12.22 -8.66 8.27
N ALA A 124 11.17 -9.34 7.83
CA ALA A 124 10.20 -10.06 8.65
C ALA A 124 10.47 -11.57 8.59
N ASP A 125 11.72 -11.96 8.81
CA ASP A 125 12.16 -13.35 8.72
C ASP A 125 11.77 -14.19 9.95
N SER A 126 12.10 -15.48 9.92
CA SER A 126 11.82 -16.40 11.03
C SER A 126 12.44 -15.95 12.36
N LYS A 127 13.61 -15.29 12.33
CA LYS A 127 14.29 -14.77 13.53
C LYS A 127 13.50 -13.60 14.13
N TYR A 128 13.01 -12.70 13.29
CA TYR A 128 12.16 -11.59 13.71
C TYR A 128 10.91 -12.10 14.44
N PHE A 129 10.19 -13.05 13.86
CA PHE A 129 8.98 -13.57 14.49
C PHE A 129 9.26 -14.39 15.75
N ALA A 130 10.34 -15.20 15.77
CA ALA A 130 10.74 -15.91 17.00
C ALA A 130 11.06 -14.92 18.14
N ALA A 131 11.68 -13.78 17.82
CA ALA A 131 11.94 -12.73 18.81
C ALA A 131 10.65 -12.03 19.29
N LYS A 132 9.61 -11.94 18.46
CA LYS A 132 8.30 -11.40 18.83
C LYS A 132 7.51 -12.37 19.70
N GLU A 133 7.51 -13.65 19.36
CA GLU A 133 6.88 -14.72 20.15
C GLU A 133 7.47 -14.78 21.57
N LYS A 134 8.79 -14.68 21.72
CA LYS A 134 9.46 -14.61 23.04
C LYS A 134 9.01 -13.43 23.91
N LYS A 135 8.46 -12.37 23.29
CA LYS A 135 7.91 -11.19 23.97
C LYS A 135 6.39 -11.26 24.15
N GLY A 136 5.76 -12.40 23.83
CA GLY A 136 4.31 -12.55 23.87
C GLY A 136 3.56 -11.76 22.79
N ILE A 137 4.26 -11.29 21.75
CA ILE A 137 3.65 -10.51 20.67
C ILE A 137 3.12 -11.47 19.60
N GLY A 138 1.80 -11.43 19.36
CA GLY A 138 1.13 -12.24 18.35
C GLY A 138 1.49 -11.85 16.91
N GLU A 139 1.30 -12.78 15.98
CA GLU A 139 1.65 -12.62 14.56
C GLU A 139 1.08 -11.36 13.92
N LEU A 140 -0.20 -11.06 14.18
CA LEU A 140 -0.90 -9.90 13.61
C LEU A 140 -0.22 -8.57 13.96
N GLU A 141 0.22 -8.42 15.22
CA GLU A 141 0.92 -7.22 15.70
C GLU A 141 2.35 -7.18 15.17
N ALA A 142 3.03 -8.32 15.08
CA ALA A 142 4.35 -8.39 14.45
C ALA A 142 4.31 -7.99 12.96
N ILE A 143 3.29 -8.41 12.20
CA ILE A 143 3.11 -7.99 10.81
C ILE A 143 2.82 -6.48 10.74
N LYS A 144 1.97 -5.97 11.63
CA LYS A 144 1.66 -4.53 11.72
C LYS A 144 2.92 -3.70 11.95
N ASP A 145 3.78 -4.10 12.88
CA ASP A 145 5.03 -3.38 13.18
C ASP A 145 5.91 -3.17 11.94
N LYS A 146 5.93 -4.16 11.03
CA LYS A 146 6.70 -4.10 9.79
C LYS A 146 6.02 -3.34 8.67
N THR A 147 4.71 -3.17 8.74
CA THR A 147 3.88 -2.58 7.67
C THR A 147 3.27 -1.24 8.04
N LEU A 148 3.52 -0.73 9.26
CA LEU A 148 2.93 0.50 9.78
C LEU A 148 3.25 1.73 8.91
N ASN A 149 4.46 1.77 8.34
CA ASN A 149 4.89 2.83 7.43
C ASN A 149 5.03 2.25 6.00
N PRO A 150 4.87 3.08 4.95
CA PRO A 150 5.16 2.69 3.59
C PRO A 150 6.54 2.06 3.48
N ALA A 151 6.60 0.85 2.91
CA ALA A 151 7.83 0.11 2.75
C ALA A 151 8.15 -0.03 1.27
N ILE A 152 9.39 0.32 0.89
CA ILE A 152 9.89 0.09 -0.46
C ILE A 152 10.11 -1.42 -0.63
N ILE A 153 9.69 -1.96 -1.77
CA ILE A 153 9.91 -3.35 -2.16
C ILE A 153 10.71 -3.41 -3.47
N THR A 154 11.37 -4.53 -3.73
CA THR A 154 12.17 -4.73 -4.93
C THR A 154 11.31 -5.04 -6.17
N GLU A 155 11.94 -5.04 -7.34
CA GLU A 155 11.30 -5.44 -8.60
C GLU A 155 10.82 -6.89 -8.53
N GLU A 156 11.65 -7.80 -8.01
CA GLU A 156 11.34 -9.22 -7.86
C GLU A 156 10.19 -9.44 -6.88
N GLU A 157 10.15 -8.68 -5.78
CA GLU A 157 9.06 -8.72 -4.82
C GLU A 157 7.76 -8.21 -5.44
N LYS A 158 7.82 -7.16 -6.25
CA LYS A 158 6.66 -6.66 -7.01
C LYS A 158 6.16 -7.72 -7.99
N GLU A 159 7.03 -8.33 -8.79
CA GLU A 159 6.63 -9.37 -9.76
C GLU A 159 5.99 -10.58 -9.05
N MET A 160 6.58 -11.03 -7.94
CA MET A 160 6.03 -12.10 -7.12
C MET A 160 4.64 -11.74 -6.56
N LEU A 161 4.45 -10.52 -6.07
CA LEU A 161 3.13 -10.07 -5.60
C LEU A 161 2.12 -9.97 -6.74
N MET A 162 2.53 -9.48 -7.91
CA MET A 162 1.67 -9.40 -9.10
C MET A 162 1.17 -10.79 -9.52
N ASP A 163 2.08 -11.77 -9.60
CA ASP A 163 1.72 -13.15 -9.97
C ASP A 163 0.72 -13.76 -9.00
N LEU A 164 0.95 -13.59 -7.69
CA LEU A 164 0.04 -14.05 -6.64
C LEU A 164 -1.33 -13.37 -6.67
N CYS A 165 -1.43 -12.17 -7.24
CA CYS A 165 -2.66 -11.38 -7.36
C CYS A 165 -3.41 -11.59 -8.69
N LYS A 166 -2.77 -12.12 -9.73
CA LYS A 166 -3.28 -12.17 -11.12
C LYS A 166 -4.70 -12.72 -11.22
N ASN A 167 -4.99 -13.82 -10.51
CA ASN A 167 -6.25 -14.56 -10.59
C ASN A 167 -7.23 -14.25 -9.42
N ARG A 168 -7.10 -13.09 -8.78
CA ARG A 168 -7.84 -12.76 -7.54
C ARG A 168 -8.92 -11.68 -7.67
N GLY A 169 -9.38 -11.42 -8.88
CA GLY A 169 -10.48 -10.49 -9.17
C GLY A 169 -10.81 -10.45 -10.64
#